data_AF-A0A0H2YGA4-F1
#
_entry.id   AF-A0A0H2YGA4-F1
#
_cell.length_a   1.000
_cell.length_b   1.000
_cell.length_c   1.000
_cell.angle_alpha   90.00
_cell.angle_beta   90.00
_cell.angle_gamma   90.00
#
_symmetry.space_group_name_H-M   'P 1'
#
loop_
_entity.id
_entity.type
_entity.pdbx_description
1 polymer ?
#
loop_
_entity_poly.entity_id
_entity_poly.type
_entity_poly.pdbx_seq_one_letter_code
_entity_poly.pdbx_strand_id
1 'polypeptide(L)'
;MTYRQAQDRYGIQGCSTVLKWLRKYGQLDWSSPSSTRTCRANMPKMPLTPEQRIKELEQQLAESEVKAHFFEAVVKVMNTEFGATLTKKQLATLSRKHKRKDSQ
;
A
#
# COMPACT_ATOMS: atom_id res chain seq x y z
N MET A 1 14.86 14.38 -13.86
CA MET A 1 14.28 15.49 -14.65
C MET A 1 15.34 16.56 -14.82
N THR A 2 15.71 16.95 -16.04
CA THR A 2 16.75 17.98 -16.25
C THR A 2 16.14 19.39 -16.25
N TYR A 3 16.93 20.42 -15.97
CA TYR A 3 16.41 21.78 -15.87
C TYR A 3 15.80 22.26 -17.20
N ARG A 4 16.42 21.93 -18.34
CA ARG A 4 15.95 22.28 -19.68
C ARG A 4 14.58 21.68 -19.98
N GLN A 5 14.38 20.40 -19.66
CA GLN A 5 13.10 19.72 -19.81
C GLN A 5 11.97 20.30 -18.94
N ALA A 6 12.32 20.91 -17.80
CA ALA A 6 11.35 21.60 -16.96
C ALA A 6 11.06 23.01 -17.48
N GLN A 7 12.06 23.71 -18.04
CA GLN A 7 11.85 24.99 -18.72
C GLN A 7 10.87 24.85 -19.88
N ASP A 8 11.07 23.84 -20.73
CA ASP A 8 10.24 23.62 -21.92
C ASP A 8 8.80 23.19 -21.54
N ARG A 9 8.66 22.33 -20.51
CA ARG A 9 7.33 21.84 -20.08
C ARG A 9 6.49 22.85 -19.31
N TYR A 10 7.14 23.68 -18.49
CA TYR A 10 6.45 24.60 -17.59
C TYR A 10 6.60 26.07 -18.01
N GLY A 11 7.21 26.35 -19.16
CA GLY A 11 7.42 27.71 -19.67
C GLY A 11 8.35 28.56 -18.80
N ILE A 12 9.28 27.94 -18.06
CA ILE A 12 10.13 28.65 -17.10
C ILE A 12 11.32 29.27 -17.84
N GLN A 13 11.35 30.59 -17.95
CA GLN A 13 12.39 31.30 -18.71
C GLN A 13 13.79 31.24 -18.08
N GLY A 14 13.89 31.11 -16.75
CA GLY A 14 15.16 31.14 -16.02
C GLY A 14 15.62 29.78 -15.48
N CYS A 15 16.84 29.35 -15.82
CA CYS A 15 17.42 28.12 -15.28
C CYS A 15 17.59 28.15 -13.76
N SER A 16 17.86 29.34 -13.19
CA SER A 16 18.02 29.55 -11.75
C SER A 16 16.71 29.36 -10.98
N THR A 17 15.56 29.61 -11.59
CA THR A 17 14.25 29.36 -11.00
C THR A 17 14.00 27.87 -10.87
N VAL A 18 14.28 27.11 -11.93
CA VAL A 18 14.19 25.65 -11.91
C VAL A 18 15.16 25.05 -10.88
N LEU A 19 16.41 25.53 -10.85
CA LEU A 19 17.40 25.08 -9.86
C LEU A 19 17.00 25.45 -8.42
N LYS A 20 16.41 26.62 -8.18
CA LYS A 20 15.87 27.01 -6.87
C LYS A 20 14.75 26.08 -6.44
N TRP A 21 13.84 25.73 -7.34
CA TRP A 21 12.76 24.78 -7.04
C TRP A 21 13.30 23.37 -6.78
N LEU A 22 14.29 22.92 -7.56
CA LEU A 22 14.97 21.65 -7.34
C LEU A 22 15.75 21.61 -6.02
N ARG A 23 16.30 22.73 -5.56
CA ARG A 23 16.97 22.81 -4.24
C ARG A 23 16.00 22.88 -3.07
N LYS A 24 14.86 23.57 -3.25
CA LYS A 24 13.87 23.77 -2.18
C LYS A 24 12.91 22.60 -2.01
N TYR A 25 12.55 21.96 -3.13
CA TYR A 25 11.52 20.91 -3.19
C TYR A 25 12.03 19.61 -3.83
N GLY A 26 13.24 19.60 -4.39
CA GLY A 26 13.84 18.37 -4.91
C GLY A 26 14.36 17.51 -3.77
N GLN A 27 14.28 16.20 -3.99
CA GLN A 27 14.66 15.16 -3.03
C GLN A 27 16.15 14.78 -3.11
N LEU A 28 16.97 15.61 -3.77
CA LEU A 28 18.37 15.30 -4.06
C LEU A 28 19.27 16.40 -3.50
N ASP A 29 20.10 16.06 -2.52
CA ASP A 29 21.03 16.99 -1.88
C ASP A 29 22.21 17.30 -2.80
N TRP A 30 22.19 18.50 -3.39
CA TRP A 30 23.24 18.98 -4.32
C TRP A 30 24.43 19.65 -3.61
N SER A 31 24.50 19.60 -2.28
CA SER A 31 25.46 20.36 -1.47
C SER A 31 26.82 19.68 -1.27
N SER A 32 27.16 18.62 -2.00
CA SER A 32 28.48 17.99 -1.88
C SER A 32 29.04 17.51 -3.22
N PRO A 33 30.20 18.05 -3.67
CA PRO A 33 30.99 17.43 -4.71
C PRO A 33 31.89 16.37 -4.06
N SER A 34 31.74 15.12 -4.49
CA SER A 34 32.60 13.98 -4.12
C SER A 34 32.44 13.44 -2.69
N SER A 35 31.50 12.51 -2.53
CA SER A 35 31.87 11.24 -1.88
C SER A 35 31.08 10.10 -2.50
N THR A 36 31.79 9.27 -3.23
CA THR A 36 31.42 7.90 -3.54
C THR A 36 30.82 7.19 -2.32
N ARG A 37 29.72 6.46 -2.56
CA ARG A 37 29.31 5.28 -1.78
C ARG A 37 29.02 5.54 -0.29
N THR A 38 27.80 5.95 0.07
CA THR A 38 27.02 5.45 1.25
C THR A 38 25.85 6.39 1.57
N CYS A 39 24.83 6.48 0.71
CA CYS A 39 23.59 7.17 1.08
C CYS A 39 22.36 6.43 0.53
N ARG A 40 22.27 5.12 0.77
CA ARG A 40 21.02 4.34 0.58
C ARG A 40 20.18 4.26 1.87
N ALA A 41 20.56 4.95 2.94
CA ALA A 41 19.92 4.79 4.25
C ALA A 41 18.67 5.66 4.45
N ASN A 42 18.56 6.81 3.77
CA ASN A 42 17.47 7.78 4.01
C ASN A 42 16.79 8.22 2.70
N MET A 43 16.40 7.27 1.86
CA MET A 43 15.37 7.56 0.86
C MET A 43 14.02 7.57 1.58
N PRO A 44 13.20 8.63 1.49
CA PRO A 44 11.78 8.48 1.80
C PRO A 44 11.26 7.38 0.88
N LYS A 45 10.52 6.41 1.42
CA LYS A 45 9.89 5.33 0.64
C LYS A 45 9.25 5.96 -0.59
N MET A 46 9.88 5.79 -1.75
CA MET A 46 9.26 6.15 -3.03
C MET A 46 7.89 5.48 -3.00
N PRO A 47 6.80 6.21 -3.30
CA PRO A 47 5.49 5.58 -3.37
C PRO A 47 5.64 4.40 -4.35
N LEU A 48 5.39 3.18 -3.86
CA LEU A 48 5.42 1.98 -4.70
C LEU A 48 4.71 2.32 -6.01
N THR A 49 5.36 1.97 -7.13
CA THR A 49 4.75 2.14 -8.44
C THR A 49 3.35 1.52 -8.41
N PRO A 50 2.35 2.15 -9.04
CA PRO A 50 0.97 1.67 -8.98
C PRO A 50 0.85 0.20 -9.40
N GLU A 51 1.69 -0.25 -10.33
CA GLU A 51 1.76 -1.65 -10.79
C GLU A 51 2.22 -2.63 -9.70
N GLN A 52 3.19 -2.25 -8.87
CA GLN A 52 3.63 -3.09 -7.75
C GLN A 52 2.53 -3.25 -6.70
N ARG A 53 1.76 -2.18 -6.45
CA ARG A 53 0.61 -2.23 -5.53
C ARG A 53 -0.50 -3.11 -6.08
N ILE A 54 -0.79 -3.02 -7.37
CA ILE A 54 -1.81 -3.86 -8.02
C ILE A 54 -1.42 -5.34 -7.88
N LYS A 55 -0.18 -5.70 -8.19
CA LYS A 55 0.30 -7.08 -8.07
C LYS A 55 0.24 -7.61 -6.64
N GLU A 56 0.59 -6.78 -5.65
CA GLU A 56 0.47 -7.15 -4.24
C GLU A 56 -0.99 -7.38 -3.83
N LEU A 57 -1.90 -6.49 -4.26
CA LEU A 57 -3.33 -6.63 -3.98
C LEU A 57 -3.94 -7.85 -4.67
N GLU A 58 -3.57 -8.14 -5.91
CA GLU A 58 -4.00 -9.35 -6.63
C GLU A 58 -3.57 -10.62 -5.91
N GLN A 59 -2.34 -10.64 -5.39
CA GLN A 59 -1.85 -11.77 -4.59
C GLN A 59 -2.66 -11.93 -3.29
N GLN A 60 -2.90 -10.82 -2.57
CA GLN A 60 -3.71 -10.86 -1.34
C GLN A 60 -5.14 -11.35 -1.62
N LEU A 61 -5.71 -10.96 -2.75
CA LEU A 61 -7.04 -11.38 -3.17
C LEU A 61 -7.08 -12.90 -3.44
N ALA A 62 -6.14 -13.43 -4.22
CA ALA A 62 -6.05 -14.87 -4.48
C ALA A 62 -5.85 -15.69 -3.20
N GLU A 63 -5.00 -15.23 -2.28
CA GLU A 63 -4.82 -15.87 -0.98
C GLU A 63 -6.11 -15.86 -0.13
N SER A 64 -6.88 -14.77 -0.20
CA SER A 64 -8.15 -14.64 0.53
C SER A 64 -9.23 -15.56 -0.03
N GLU A 65 -9.30 -15.72 -1.35
CA GLU A 65 -10.27 -16.60 -2.03
C GLU A 65 -10.02 -18.06 -1.69
N VAL A 66 -8.76 -18.50 -1.73
CA VAL A 66 -8.39 -19.87 -1.34
C VAL A 66 -8.75 -20.14 0.12
N LYS A 67 -8.46 -19.19 1.02
CA LYS A 67 -8.84 -19.29 2.45
C LYS A 67 -10.36 -19.35 2.61
N ALA A 68 -11.11 -18.52 1.89
CA ALA A 68 -12.57 -18.51 1.93
C ALA A 68 -13.18 -19.85 1.48
N HIS A 69 -12.72 -20.39 0.34
CA HIS A 69 -13.16 -21.70 -0.13
C HIS A 69 -12.83 -22.83 0.84
N PHE A 70 -11.64 -22.79 1.45
CA PHE A 70 -11.27 -23.74 2.50
C PHE A 70 -12.24 -23.66 3.69
N PHE A 71 -12.51 -22.46 4.21
CA PHE A 71 -13.45 -22.29 5.33
C PHE A 71 -14.88 -22.70 4.96
N GLU A 72 -15.32 -22.42 3.74
CA GLU A 72 -16.62 -22.87 3.24
C GLU A 72 -16.73 -24.39 3.27
N ALA A 73 -15.71 -25.10 2.77
CA ALA A 73 -15.67 -26.57 2.79
C ALA A 73 -15.71 -27.12 4.22
N VAL A 74 -14.92 -26.55 5.13
CA VAL A 74 -14.90 -26.96 6.55
C VAL A 74 -16.26 -26.73 7.20
N VAL A 75 -16.87 -25.55 7.00
CA VAL A 75 -18.20 -25.24 7.54
C VAL A 75 -19.25 -26.18 6.98
N LYS A 76 -19.17 -26.53 5.69
CA LYS A 76 -20.09 -27.49 5.05
C LYS A 76 -20.02 -28.86 5.72
N VAL A 77 -18.82 -29.41 5.91
CA VAL A 77 -18.62 -30.70 6.60
C VAL A 77 -19.15 -30.63 8.04
N MET A 78 -18.88 -29.53 8.74
CA MET A 78 -19.33 -29.34 10.12
C MET A 78 -20.87 -29.31 10.23
N ASN A 79 -21.54 -28.71 9.24
CA ASN A 79 -23.00 -28.68 9.18
C ASN A 79 -23.60 -30.04 8.79
N THR A 80 -22.96 -30.80 7.89
CA THR A 80 -23.48 -32.10 7.42
C THR A 80 -23.24 -33.23 8.41
N GLU A 81 -22.02 -33.36 8.92
CA GLU A 81 -21.61 -34.51 9.76
C GLU A 81 -21.94 -34.31 11.24
N PHE A 82 -21.88 -33.06 11.71
CA PHE A 82 -22.03 -32.76 13.14
C PHE A 82 -23.27 -31.92 13.48
N GLY A 83 -24.07 -31.55 12.47
CA GLY A 83 -25.30 -30.77 12.68
C GLY A 83 -25.05 -29.42 13.36
N ALA A 84 -23.85 -28.84 13.21
CA ALA A 84 -23.42 -27.62 13.90
C ALA A 84 -24.04 -26.35 13.31
N THR A 85 -25.37 -26.33 13.12
CA THR A 85 -26.08 -25.15 12.65
C THR A 85 -26.09 -24.09 13.74
N LEU A 86 -25.54 -22.91 13.44
CA LEU A 86 -25.60 -21.76 14.33
C LEU A 86 -27.05 -21.28 14.44
N THR A 87 -27.61 -21.30 15.65
CA THR A 87 -28.93 -20.70 15.87
C THR A 87 -28.85 -19.18 15.74
N LYS A 88 -29.96 -18.56 15.31
CA LYS A 88 -30.08 -17.09 15.15
C LYS A 88 -29.65 -16.31 16.40
N LYS A 89 -29.88 -16.88 17.60
CA LYS A 89 -29.45 -16.32 18.90
C LYS A 89 -27.92 -16.29 19.05
N GLN A 90 -27.23 -17.34 18.61
CA GLN A 90 -25.76 -17.41 18.64
C GLN A 90 -25.14 -16.43 17.65
N LEU A 91 -25.67 -16.36 16.41
CA LEU A 91 -25.19 -15.44 15.38
C LEU A 91 -25.31 -13.96 15.81
N ALA A 92 -26.44 -13.58 16.40
CA ALA A 92 -26.64 -12.22 16.93
C ALA A 92 -25.66 -11.86 18.04
N THR A 93 -25.23 -12.85 18.85
CA THR A 93 -24.27 -12.64 19.94
C THR A 93 -22.85 -12.45 19.40
N LEU A 94 -22.46 -13.25 18.40
CA LEU A 94 -21.17 -13.09 17.71
C LEU A 94 -21.06 -11.74 17.00
N SER A 95 -22.12 -11.31 16.28
CA SER A 95 -22.15 -10.03 15.57
C SER A 95 -21.98 -8.83 16.53
N ARG A 96 -22.68 -8.82 17.66
CA ARG A 96 -22.53 -7.76 18.69
C ARG A 96 -21.12 -7.71 19.27
N LYS A 97 -20.48 -8.87 19.43
CA LYS A 97 -19.12 -8.97 19.98
C LYS A 97 -18.07 -8.43 19.02
N HIS A 98 -18.25 -8.63 17.71
CA HIS A 98 -17.37 -8.08 16.70
C HIS A 98 -17.44 -6.54 16.67
N LYS A 99 -18.66 -5.98 16.67
CA LYS A 99 -18.88 -4.53 16.65
C LYS A 99 -18.25 -3.78 17.83
N ARG A 100 -18.11 -4.45 18.99
CA ARG A 100 -17.47 -3.88 20.19
C ARG A 100 -15.94 -3.80 20.06
N LYS A 101 -15.30 -4.65 19.24
CA LYS A 101 -13.85 -4.69 19.07
C LYS A 101 -13.32 -3.63 18.10
N ASP A 102 -14.10 -3.24 17.09
CA ASP A 102 -13.67 -2.22 16.12
C ASP A 102 -13.87 -0.78 16.62
N SER A 103 -14.55 -0.60 17.76
CA SER A 103 -14.87 0.72 18.35
C SER A 103 -13.97 1.09 19.54
N GLN A 104 -12.89 0.35 19.76
CA GLN A 104 -11.96 0.51 20.88
C GLN A 104 -10.52 0.57 20.35
#